data_AF-A0A067QLU6-F1
#
_entry.id   AF-A0A067QLU6-F1
#
_cell.length_a   1.000
_cell.length_b   1.000
_cell.length_c   1.000
_cell.angle_alpha   90.00
_cell.angle_beta   90.00
_cell.angle_gamma   90.00
#
_symmetry.space_group_name_H-M   'P 1'
#
loop_
_entity.id
_entity.type
_entity.pdbx_description
1 polymer ?
#
loop_
_entity_poly.entity_id
_entity_poly.type
_entity_poly.pdbx_seq_one_letter_code
_entity_poly.pdbx_strand_id
1 'polypeptide(L)'
;MTPREKRTFVAKLAEQSGRYEDVITEIVKSVRSSKGRLTGEERGLLFIAYKMITGALRTSLRMIESTERGVASDSHEATLLRKEKERITHEFAEICADLIQLLDRYLIPSASVGEEKVLYCKTKADYYRYLAEYCGHGDGDARVPYSIQALEAYKTAYRHALSSLDPIHPTRLGLALNFSVYYHDIYKCPERACHLAKRAFDEAVTVLGSAGADSPKDSLMILQLLRNDLLLWASEKINHLGGI
;
A
#
# COMPACT_ATOMS: atom_id res chain seq x y z
N MET A 1 -12.81 1.01 -32.69
CA MET A 1 -12.17 1.30 -31.38
C MET A 1 -12.50 2.71 -30.94
N THR A 2 -13.16 2.85 -29.80
CA THR A 2 -13.43 4.15 -29.15
C THR A 2 -12.11 4.81 -28.68
N PRO A 3 -12.08 6.13 -28.44
CA PRO A 3 -10.88 6.79 -27.89
C PRO A 3 -10.40 6.15 -26.58
N ARG A 4 -11.33 5.69 -25.72
CA ARG A 4 -11.00 5.01 -24.45
C ARG A 4 -10.34 3.66 -24.69
N GLU A 5 -10.88 2.84 -25.59
CA GLU A 5 -10.27 1.55 -25.96
C GLU A 5 -8.86 1.70 -26.54
N LYS A 6 -8.63 2.76 -27.34
CA LYS A 6 -7.29 3.08 -27.84
C LYS A 6 -6.31 3.38 -26.70
N ARG A 7 -6.72 4.17 -25.70
CA ARG A 7 -5.88 4.47 -24.52
C ARG A 7 -5.57 3.21 -23.73
N THR A 8 -6.55 2.36 -23.46
CA THR A 8 -6.36 1.11 -22.74
C THR A 8 -5.42 0.17 -23.49
N PHE A 9 -5.54 0.10 -24.82
CA PHE A 9 -4.62 -0.67 -25.66
C PHE A 9 -3.18 -0.16 -25.59
N VAL A 10 -2.97 1.16 -25.71
CA VAL A 10 -1.63 1.78 -25.57
C VAL A 10 -1.06 1.55 -24.17
N ALA A 11 -1.89 1.68 -23.12
CA ALA A 11 -1.49 1.41 -21.75
C ALA A 11 -1.02 -0.04 -21.55
N LYS A 12 -1.65 -1.03 -22.20
CA LYS A 12 -1.16 -2.42 -22.17
C LYS A 12 0.20 -2.59 -22.84
N LEU A 13 0.40 -1.98 -24.00
CA LEU A 13 1.70 -2.04 -24.70
C LEU A 13 2.80 -1.38 -23.85
N ALA A 14 2.49 -0.27 -23.19
CA ALA A 14 3.39 0.40 -22.27
C ALA A 14 3.73 -0.49 -21.05
N GLU A 15 2.73 -1.15 -20.46
CA GLU A 15 2.93 -2.08 -19.35
C GLU A 15 3.84 -3.26 -19.72
N GLN A 16 3.62 -3.87 -20.88
CA GLN A 16 4.48 -4.94 -21.43
C GLN A 16 5.90 -4.48 -21.72
N SER A 17 6.10 -3.19 -22.00
CA SER A 17 7.40 -2.59 -22.27
C SER A 17 8.07 -2.00 -21.01
N GLY A 18 7.46 -2.15 -19.83
CA GLY A 18 7.96 -1.60 -18.58
C GLY A 18 7.86 -0.07 -18.47
N ARG A 19 7.09 0.59 -19.34
CA ARG A 19 6.93 2.04 -19.45
C ARG A 19 5.77 2.52 -18.55
N TYR A 20 5.90 2.33 -17.25
CA TYR A 20 4.79 2.53 -16.31
C TYR A 20 4.28 3.99 -16.22
N GLU A 21 5.12 4.99 -16.47
CA GLU A 21 4.68 6.40 -16.54
C GLU A 21 3.72 6.66 -17.71
N ASP A 22 3.97 5.99 -18.85
CA ASP A 22 3.09 6.06 -20.03
C ASP A 22 1.75 5.39 -19.73
N VAL A 23 1.75 4.28 -18.96
CA VAL A 23 0.53 3.63 -18.46
C VAL A 23 -0.30 4.62 -17.63
N ILE A 24 0.31 5.28 -16.64
CA ILE A 24 -0.38 6.26 -15.79
C ILE A 24 -0.95 7.39 -16.65
N THR A 25 -0.15 7.93 -17.58
CA THR A 25 -0.56 9.03 -18.46
C THR A 25 -1.82 8.67 -19.26
N GLU A 26 -1.86 7.49 -19.87
CA GLU A 26 -3.01 7.05 -20.65
C GLU A 26 -4.25 6.75 -19.80
N ILE A 27 -4.07 6.09 -18.64
CA ILE A 27 -5.19 5.76 -17.76
C ILE A 27 -5.75 7.02 -17.07
N VAL A 28 -4.93 8.00 -16.68
CA VAL A 28 -5.42 9.27 -16.11
C VAL A 28 -6.25 10.06 -17.11
N LYS A 29 -5.92 10.02 -18.40
CA LYS A 29 -6.79 10.59 -19.46
C LYS A 29 -8.15 9.88 -19.48
N SER A 30 -8.17 8.55 -19.33
CA SER A 30 -9.41 7.78 -19.20
C SER A 30 -10.21 8.18 -17.96
N VAL A 31 -9.58 8.28 -16.78
CA VAL A 31 -10.21 8.75 -15.52
C VAL A 31 -10.93 10.08 -15.71
N ARG A 32 -10.27 11.06 -16.33
CA ARG A 32 -10.84 12.40 -16.58
C ARG A 32 -12.03 12.33 -17.53
N SER A 33 -11.93 11.56 -18.62
CA SER A 33 -13.02 11.44 -19.59
C SER A 33 -14.21 10.63 -19.11
N SER A 34 -14.01 9.67 -18.20
CA SER A 34 -15.07 8.81 -17.65
C SER A 34 -15.59 9.28 -16.29
N LYS A 35 -15.21 10.49 -15.85
CA LYS A 35 -15.54 11.03 -14.52
C LYS A 35 -15.26 10.03 -13.40
N GLY A 36 -14.08 9.41 -13.40
CA GLY A 36 -13.64 8.50 -12.34
C GLY A 36 -14.09 7.04 -12.47
N ARG A 37 -14.93 6.68 -13.45
CA ARG A 37 -15.39 5.29 -13.63
C ARG A 37 -14.39 4.51 -14.48
N LEU A 38 -13.62 3.63 -13.87
CA LEU A 38 -12.66 2.74 -14.55
C LEU A 38 -13.23 1.33 -14.74
N THR A 39 -12.82 0.63 -15.80
CA THR A 39 -13.04 -0.81 -15.91
C THR A 39 -12.08 -1.57 -14.98
N GLY A 40 -12.36 -2.85 -14.70
CA GLY A 40 -11.46 -3.68 -13.91
C GLY A 40 -10.05 -3.76 -14.50
N GLU A 41 -9.95 -3.79 -15.82
CA GLU A 41 -8.68 -3.79 -16.56
C GLU A 41 -7.92 -2.48 -16.44
N GLU A 42 -8.56 -1.33 -16.67
CA GLU A 42 -7.93 -0.01 -16.52
C GLU A 42 -7.44 0.23 -15.09
N ARG A 43 -8.25 -0.18 -14.11
CA ARG A 43 -7.91 -0.12 -12.70
C ARG A 43 -6.70 -1.01 -12.38
N GLY A 44 -6.65 -2.22 -12.94
CA GLY A 44 -5.51 -3.13 -12.82
C GLY A 44 -4.22 -2.50 -13.35
N LEU A 45 -4.25 -1.98 -14.58
CA LEU A 45 -3.12 -1.29 -15.20
C LEU A 45 -2.62 -0.11 -14.37
N LEU A 46 -3.53 0.72 -13.87
CA LEU A 46 -3.19 1.86 -13.02
C LEU A 46 -2.42 1.43 -11.77
N PHE A 47 -2.94 0.46 -11.03
CA PHE A 47 -2.32 0.04 -9.77
C PHE A 47 -1.03 -0.76 -9.98
N ILE A 48 -0.92 -1.52 -11.07
CA ILE A 48 0.35 -2.15 -11.45
C ILE A 48 1.40 -1.08 -11.73
N ALA A 49 1.09 -0.06 -12.53
CA ALA A 49 2.04 0.99 -12.87
C ALA A 49 2.57 1.74 -11.65
N TYR A 50 1.67 2.21 -10.77
CA TYR A 50 2.07 2.88 -9.53
C TYR A 50 2.86 1.94 -8.60
N LYS A 51 2.46 0.67 -8.48
CA LYS A 51 3.19 -0.34 -7.68
C LYS A 51 4.61 -0.55 -8.21
N MET A 52 4.79 -0.61 -9.51
CA MET A 52 6.10 -0.85 -10.12
C MET A 52 7.04 0.34 -9.95
N ILE A 53 6.56 1.57 -10.19
CA ILE A 53 7.36 2.79 -10.00
C ILE A 53 7.77 2.95 -8.53
N THR A 54 6.80 2.88 -7.61
CA THR A 54 7.09 2.99 -6.17
C THR A 54 7.97 1.85 -5.66
N GLY A 55 7.82 0.64 -6.19
CA GLY A 55 8.69 -0.50 -5.88
C GLY A 55 10.14 -0.28 -6.28
N ALA A 56 10.37 0.27 -7.47
CA ALA A 56 11.71 0.62 -7.95
C ALA A 56 12.36 1.69 -7.06
N LEU A 57 11.66 2.78 -6.78
CA LEU A 57 12.15 3.88 -5.92
C LEU A 57 12.49 3.38 -4.49
N ARG A 58 11.63 2.54 -3.89
CA ARG A 58 11.91 1.91 -2.58
C ARG A 58 13.15 1.01 -2.60
N THR A 59 13.40 0.35 -3.72
CA THR A 59 14.60 -0.48 -3.89
C THR A 59 15.84 0.40 -3.96
N SER A 60 15.77 1.51 -4.72
CA SER A 60 16.85 2.50 -4.80
C SER A 60 17.17 3.12 -3.44
N LEU A 61 16.15 3.52 -2.66
CA LEU A 61 16.35 4.07 -1.31
C LEU A 61 17.05 3.06 -0.38
N ARG A 62 16.62 1.78 -0.39
CA ARG A 62 17.26 0.73 0.40
C ARG A 62 18.71 0.47 -0.01
N MET A 63 19.03 0.56 -1.30
CA MET A 63 20.41 0.45 -1.78
C MET A 63 21.28 1.59 -1.25
N ILE A 64 20.79 2.84 -1.33
CA ILE A 64 21.50 4.01 -0.79
C ILE A 64 21.76 3.85 0.71
N GLU A 65 20.74 3.46 1.48
CA GLU A 65 20.89 3.21 2.92
C GLU A 65 21.87 2.09 3.23
N SER A 66 21.98 1.09 2.35
CA SER A 66 22.97 0.03 2.48
C SER A 66 24.39 0.52 2.23
N THR A 67 24.57 1.39 1.24
CA THR A 67 25.88 1.99 0.93
C THR A 67 26.30 2.97 2.00
N GLU A 68 25.37 3.77 2.53
CA GLU A 68 25.63 4.79 3.57
C GLU A 68 26.24 4.19 4.85
N ARG A 69 25.85 2.97 5.24
CA ARG A 69 26.43 2.26 6.40
C ARG A 69 27.94 2.00 6.30
N GLY A 70 28.49 1.98 5.08
CA GLY A 70 29.92 1.73 4.83
C GLY A 70 30.75 3.00 4.65
N VAL A 71 30.15 4.19 4.75
CA VAL A 71 30.79 5.47 4.45
C VAL A 71 30.93 6.29 5.73
N ALA A 72 32.08 6.94 5.92
CA ALA A 72 32.31 7.83 7.05
C ALA A 72 31.38 9.05 6.97
N SER A 73 30.71 9.40 8.07
CA SER A 73 29.62 10.39 8.08
C SER A 73 30.01 11.78 7.58
N ASP A 74 31.27 12.19 7.73
CA ASP A 74 31.79 13.50 7.31
C ASP A 74 32.46 13.48 5.93
N SER A 75 32.36 12.37 5.19
CA SER A 75 33.00 12.25 3.89
C SER A 75 32.21 12.97 2.78
N HIS A 76 32.91 13.29 1.68
CA HIS A 76 32.24 13.86 0.51
C HIS A 76 31.21 12.88 -0.08
N GLU A 77 31.51 11.58 -0.06
CA GLU A 77 30.61 10.51 -0.46
C GLU A 77 29.32 10.49 0.38
N ALA A 78 29.40 10.67 1.70
CA ALA A 78 28.22 10.77 2.56
C ALA A 78 27.32 11.95 2.17
N THR A 79 27.92 13.08 1.79
CA THR A 79 27.17 14.25 1.29
C THR A 79 26.47 13.95 -0.04
N LEU A 80 27.14 13.26 -0.96
CA LEU A 80 26.55 12.86 -2.25
C LEU A 80 25.41 11.86 -2.06
N LEU A 81 25.58 10.87 -1.17
CA LEU A 81 24.55 9.89 -0.83
C LEU A 81 23.30 10.57 -0.25
N ARG A 82 23.48 11.55 0.64
CA ARG A 82 22.37 12.30 1.23
C ARG A 82 21.57 13.07 0.17
N LYS A 83 22.25 13.79 -0.73
CA LYS A 83 21.60 14.52 -1.83
C LYS A 83 20.82 13.59 -2.74
N GLU A 84 21.39 12.44 -3.08
CA GLU A 84 20.71 11.47 -3.93
C GLU A 84 19.52 10.82 -3.21
N LYS A 85 19.65 10.53 -1.91
CA LYS A 85 18.53 10.06 -1.08
C LYS A 85 17.38 11.07 -1.08
N GLU A 86 17.66 12.35 -0.86
CA GLU A 86 16.68 13.43 -0.88
C GLU A 86 15.96 13.53 -2.24
N ARG A 87 16.69 13.44 -3.35
CA ARG A 87 16.11 13.46 -4.70
C ARG A 87 15.12 12.31 -4.91
N ILE A 88 15.53 11.07 -4.59
CA ILE A 88 14.67 9.90 -4.76
C ILE A 88 13.48 9.95 -3.80
N THR A 89 13.66 10.43 -2.57
CA THR A 89 12.56 10.64 -1.61
C THR A 89 11.56 11.67 -2.12
N HIS A 90 12.02 12.74 -2.78
CA HIS A 90 11.12 13.72 -3.40
C HIS A 90 10.29 13.10 -4.53
N GLU A 91 10.93 12.39 -5.46
CA GLU A 91 10.24 11.67 -6.55
C GLU A 91 9.23 10.64 -6.00
N PHE A 92 9.60 9.95 -4.92
CA PHE A 92 8.71 9.03 -4.20
C PHE A 92 7.50 9.74 -3.59
N ALA A 93 7.71 10.93 -3.01
CA ALA A 93 6.63 11.71 -2.44
C ALA A 93 5.65 12.21 -3.50
N GLU A 94 6.16 12.70 -4.63
CA GLU A 94 5.36 13.19 -5.76
C GLU A 94 4.49 12.08 -6.35
N ILE A 95 5.07 10.91 -6.66
CA ILE A 95 4.30 9.80 -7.23
C ILE A 95 3.20 9.31 -6.28
N CYS A 96 3.46 9.33 -4.97
CA CYS A 96 2.44 8.97 -3.98
C CYS A 96 1.35 10.02 -3.89
N ALA A 97 1.71 11.30 -3.85
CA ALA A 97 0.78 12.42 -3.80
C ALA A 97 -0.14 12.45 -5.03
N ASP A 98 0.39 12.13 -6.21
CA ASP A 98 -0.38 12.06 -7.45
C ASP A 98 -1.47 11.00 -7.40
N LEU A 99 -1.15 9.78 -6.94
CA LEU A 99 -2.16 8.73 -6.79
C LEU A 99 -3.22 9.10 -5.73
N ILE A 100 -2.79 9.65 -4.59
CA ILE A 100 -3.71 10.06 -3.52
C ILE A 100 -4.69 11.12 -4.04
N GLN A 101 -4.19 12.12 -4.78
CA GLN A 101 -5.05 13.14 -5.40
C GLN A 101 -6.02 12.54 -6.42
N LEU A 102 -5.57 11.59 -7.24
CA LEU A 102 -6.42 10.89 -8.19
C LEU A 102 -7.53 10.09 -7.48
N LEU A 103 -7.19 9.41 -6.39
CA LEU A 103 -8.12 8.67 -5.55
C LEU A 103 -9.17 9.59 -4.93
N ASP A 104 -8.76 10.70 -4.33
CA ASP A 104 -9.67 11.62 -3.64
C ASP A 104 -10.58 12.40 -4.59
N ARG A 105 -10.04 12.88 -5.71
CA ARG A 105 -10.81 13.73 -6.63
C ARG A 105 -11.75 12.93 -7.53
N TYR A 106 -11.38 11.70 -7.91
CA TYR A 106 -12.09 10.98 -8.96
C TYR A 106 -12.53 9.57 -8.54
N LEU A 107 -11.59 8.72 -8.09
CA LEU A 107 -11.85 7.29 -7.97
C LEU A 107 -12.73 6.94 -6.77
N ILE A 108 -12.40 7.44 -5.58
CA ILE A 108 -13.17 7.19 -4.35
C ILE A 108 -14.59 7.76 -4.47
N PRO A 109 -14.82 9.01 -4.94
CA PRO A 109 -16.17 9.54 -5.12
C PRO A 109 -17.02 8.75 -6.12
N SER A 110 -16.39 8.21 -7.17
CA SER A 110 -17.08 7.51 -8.26
C SER A 110 -17.21 6.00 -8.04
N ALA A 111 -16.62 5.47 -6.97
CA ALA A 111 -16.61 4.06 -6.66
C ALA A 111 -18.00 3.56 -6.27
N SER A 112 -18.32 2.36 -6.76
CA SER A 112 -19.48 1.60 -6.33
C SER A 112 -19.28 1.11 -4.90
N VAL A 113 -20.36 1.02 -4.12
CA VAL A 113 -20.34 0.41 -2.78
C VAL A 113 -19.89 -1.05 -2.89
N GLY A 114 -19.13 -1.53 -1.92
CA GLY A 114 -18.55 -2.88 -1.93
C GLY A 114 -17.04 -2.85 -2.15
N GLU A 115 -16.54 -3.86 -2.86
CA GLU A 115 -15.11 -4.11 -3.01
C GLU A 115 -14.34 -2.91 -3.60
N GLU A 116 -14.87 -2.27 -4.64
CA GLU A 116 -14.20 -1.18 -5.34
C GLU A 116 -13.90 0.00 -4.40
N LYS A 117 -14.88 0.43 -3.59
CA LYS A 117 -14.69 1.49 -2.59
C LYS A 117 -13.63 1.11 -1.56
N VAL A 118 -13.68 -0.13 -1.07
CA VAL A 118 -12.72 -0.62 -0.07
C VAL A 118 -11.31 -0.66 -0.64
N LEU A 119 -11.16 -1.15 -1.88
CA LEU A 119 -9.89 -1.21 -2.59
C LEU A 119 -9.26 0.18 -2.74
N TYR A 120 -10.04 1.18 -3.18
CA TYR A 120 -9.51 2.54 -3.33
C TYR A 120 -9.14 3.20 -2.00
N CYS A 121 -9.99 3.08 -0.98
CA CYS A 121 -9.69 3.60 0.36
C CYS A 121 -8.46 2.90 0.97
N LYS A 122 -8.33 1.58 0.77
CA LYS A 122 -7.14 0.81 1.18
C LYS A 122 -5.89 1.32 0.48
N THR A 123 -5.93 1.49 -0.84
CA THR A 123 -4.80 2.01 -1.61
C THR A 123 -4.38 3.40 -1.11
N LYS A 124 -5.34 4.30 -0.84
CA LYS A 124 -5.03 5.61 -0.24
C LYS A 124 -4.26 5.46 1.08
N ALA A 125 -4.70 4.57 1.94
CA ALA A 125 -4.06 4.32 3.23
C ALA A 125 -2.65 3.71 3.09
N ASP A 126 -2.46 2.78 2.15
CA ASP A 126 -1.16 2.19 1.83
C ASP A 126 -0.15 3.24 1.36
N TYR A 127 -0.58 4.20 0.54
CA TYR A 127 0.31 5.24 0.01
C TYR A 127 0.67 6.29 1.06
N TYR A 128 -0.25 6.65 1.97
CA TYR A 128 0.13 7.44 3.15
C TYR A 128 1.07 6.69 4.09
N ARG A 129 0.88 5.37 4.25
CA ARG A 129 1.81 4.54 5.02
C ARG A 129 3.21 4.58 4.40
N TYR A 130 3.32 4.49 3.07
CA TYR A 130 4.61 4.61 2.39
C TYR A 130 5.25 6.00 2.56
N LEU A 131 4.47 7.08 2.48
CA LEU A 131 4.97 8.43 2.76
C LEU A 131 5.51 8.54 4.20
N ALA A 132 4.79 7.99 5.17
CA ALA A 132 5.23 7.96 6.57
C ALA A 132 6.50 7.11 6.79
N GLU A 133 6.68 6.05 6.00
CA GLU A 133 7.85 5.16 6.05
C GLU A 133 9.09 5.82 5.41
N TYR A 134 8.99 6.37 4.20
CA TYR A 134 10.17 6.81 3.44
C TYR A 134 10.47 8.31 3.51
N CYS A 135 9.47 9.16 3.72
CA CYS A 135 9.64 10.62 3.74
C CYS A 135 9.74 11.19 5.18
N GLY A 136 9.64 10.34 6.20
CA GLY A 136 9.66 10.74 7.62
C GLY A 136 11.05 10.83 8.28
N HIS A 137 12.13 10.81 7.50
CA HIS A 137 13.52 10.71 8.01
C HIS A 137 14.29 12.05 8.05
N GLY A 138 13.63 13.19 7.80
CA GLY A 138 14.23 14.50 8.00
C GLY A 138 14.15 14.94 9.48
N ASP A 139 14.96 15.93 9.86
CA ASP A 139 15.07 16.57 11.19
C ASP A 139 13.81 17.32 11.64
N GLY A 140 12.63 16.93 11.14
CA GLY A 140 11.36 17.62 11.31
C GLY A 140 10.15 16.69 11.27
N ASP A 141 9.13 17.14 11.99
CA ASP A 141 7.80 16.57 12.30
C ASP A 141 6.96 16.02 11.10
N ALA A 142 7.50 15.96 9.87
CA ALA A 142 6.77 15.55 8.67
C ALA A 142 6.26 14.09 8.67
N ARG A 143 6.84 13.21 9.51
CA ARG A 143 6.35 11.83 9.69
C ARG A 143 4.98 11.78 10.36
N VAL A 144 4.71 12.70 11.27
CA VAL A 144 3.50 12.71 12.10
C VAL A 144 2.25 12.98 11.24
N PRO A 145 2.21 13.98 10.35
CA PRO A 145 1.09 14.20 9.44
C PRO A 145 0.73 12.98 8.58
N TYR A 146 1.71 12.35 7.92
CA TYR A 146 1.43 11.20 7.05
C TYR A 146 0.96 9.97 7.83
N SER A 147 1.50 9.73 9.02
CA SER A 147 1.03 8.66 9.89
C SER A 147 -0.44 8.87 10.28
N ILE A 148 -0.82 10.09 10.67
CA ILE A 148 -2.21 10.41 11.04
C ILE A 148 -3.14 10.20 9.85
N GLN A 149 -2.76 10.69 8.66
CA GLN A 149 -3.55 10.51 7.43
C GLN A 149 -3.70 9.03 7.05
N ALA A 150 -2.64 8.22 7.21
CA ALA A 150 -2.71 6.77 7.01
C ALA A 150 -3.72 6.13 7.96
N LEU A 151 -3.69 6.49 9.25
CA LEU A 151 -4.61 5.96 10.25
C LEU A 151 -6.07 6.28 9.91
N GLU A 152 -6.37 7.51 9.53
CA GLU A 152 -7.72 7.95 9.14
C GLU A 152 -8.23 7.22 7.89
N ALA A 153 -7.35 7.07 6.88
CA ALA A 153 -7.66 6.35 5.66
C ALA A 153 -7.91 4.86 5.93
N TYR A 154 -7.06 4.20 6.74
CA TYR A 154 -7.26 2.80 7.13
C TYR A 154 -8.56 2.60 7.92
N LYS A 155 -8.85 3.45 8.91
CA LYS A 155 -10.12 3.38 9.66
C LYS A 155 -11.32 3.51 8.73
N THR A 156 -11.25 4.40 7.75
CA THR A 156 -12.33 4.59 6.76
C THR A 156 -12.48 3.38 5.85
N ALA A 157 -11.38 2.86 5.31
CA ALA A 157 -11.38 1.63 4.51
C ALA A 157 -11.95 0.45 5.31
N TYR A 158 -11.57 0.32 6.57
CA TYR A 158 -11.98 -0.80 7.43
C TYR A 158 -13.47 -0.74 7.76
N ARG A 159 -14.00 0.46 8.05
CA ARG A 159 -15.45 0.68 8.20
C ARG A 159 -16.23 0.23 6.98
N HIS A 160 -15.79 0.60 5.77
CA HIS A 160 -16.42 0.13 4.54
C HIS A 160 -16.33 -1.40 4.40
N ALA A 161 -15.14 -1.98 4.62
CA ALA A 161 -14.92 -3.41 4.49
C ALA A 161 -15.82 -4.24 5.42
N LEU A 162 -15.96 -3.84 6.69
CA LEU A 162 -16.83 -4.51 7.66
C LEU A 162 -18.30 -4.48 7.26
N SER A 163 -18.75 -3.41 6.60
CA SER A 163 -20.15 -3.24 6.19
C SER A 163 -20.50 -3.93 4.87
N SER A 164 -19.51 -4.24 4.03
CA SER A 164 -19.77 -4.61 2.63
C SER A 164 -19.04 -5.85 2.12
N LEU A 165 -18.10 -6.42 2.88
CA LEU A 165 -17.31 -7.58 2.45
C LEU A 165 -17.30 -8.67 3.52
N ASP A 166 -17.41 -9.93 3.07
CA ASP A 166 -17.29 -11.11 3.92
C ASP A 166 -15.91 -11.19 4.61
N PRO A 167 -15.80 -11.72 5.85
CA PRO A 167 -14.51 -11.95 6.52
C PRO A 167 -13.45 -12.67 5.69
N ILE A 168 -13.82 -13.59 4.80
CA ILE A 168 -12.86 -14.30 3.94
C ILE A 168 -12.56 -13.55 2.63
N HIS A 169 -13.14 -12.39 2.39
CA HIS A 169 -12.94 -11.66 1.15
C HIS A 169 -11.47 -11.17 1.05
N PRO A 170 -10.73 -11.44 -0.05
CA PRO A 170 -9.31 -11.08 -0.19
C PRO A 170 -9.01 -9.61 0.10
N THR A 171 -9.82 -8.69 -0.45
CA THR A 171 -9.67 -7.24 -0.21
C THR A 171 -9.83 -6.84 1.27
N ARG A 172 -10.72 -7.48 2.04
CA ARG A 172 -10.89 -7.22 3.48
C ARG A 172 -9.71 -7.78 4.29
N LEU A 173 -9.28 -9.00 3.97
CA LEU A 173 -8.11 -9.63 4.61
C LEU A 173 -6.83 -8.85 4.34
N GLY A 174 -6.59 -8.46 3.08
CA GLY A 174 -5.43 -7.67 2.69
C GLY A 174 -5.43 -6.27 3.30
N LEU A 175 -6.61 -5.69 3.56
CA LEU A 175 -6.73 -4.46 4.33
C LEU A 175 -6.35 -4.67 5.79
N ALA A 176 -6.84 -5.74 6.44
CA ALA A 176 -6.49 -6.05 7.82
C ALA A 176 -4.97 -6.26 7.98
N LEU A 177 -4.35 -7.02 7.07
CA LEU A 177 -2.91 -7.25 7.00
C LEU A 177 -2.12 -5.93 6.93
N ASN A 178 -2.44 -5.07 5.97
CA ASN A 178 -1.70 -3.82 5.80
C ASN A 178 -1.93 -2.85 6.97
N PHE A 179 -3.12 -2.88 7.59
CA PHE A 179 -3.43 -2.04 8.74
C PHE A 179 -2.76 -2.55 10.03
N SER A 180 -2.59 -3.87 10.20
CA SER A 180 -1.79 -4.40 11.31
C SER A 180 -0.32 -4.02 11.14
N VAL A 181 0.24 -4.13 9.94
CA VAL A 181 1.60 -3.65 9.62
C VAL A 181 1.75 -2.15 9.91
N TYR A 182 0.76 -1.33 9.57
CA TYR A 182 0.76 0.10 9.96
C TYR A 182 0.88 0.29 11.48
N TYR A 183 0.06 -0.42 12.26
CA TYR A 183 0.09 -0.29 13.72
C TYR A 183 1.43 -0.73 14.30
N HIS A 184 2.03 -1.77 13.72
CA HIS A 184 3.33 -2.30 14.15
C HIS A 184 4.48 -1.36 13.77
N ASP A 185 4.65 -1.11 12.47
CA ASP A 185 5.87 -0.51 11.93
C ASP A 185 5.85 1.02 11.99
N ILE A 186 4.67 1.63 11.79
CA ILE A 186 4.55 3.09 11.69
C ILE A 186 4.09 3.70 13.00
N TYR A 187 2.97 3.22 13.54
CA TYR A 187 2.38 3.77 14.77
C TYR A 187 3.05 3.28 16.06
N LYS A 188 3.88 2.23 15.98
CA LYS A 188 4.62 1.65 17.12
C LYS A 188 3.72 1.18 18.27
N CYS A 189 2.60 0.54 17.93
CA CYS A 189 1.69 -0.11 18.88
C CYS A 189 1.48 -1.59 18.50
N PRO A 190 2.44 -2.47 18.82
CA PRO A 190 2.41 -3.89 18.44
C PRO A 190 1.21 -4.63 19.05
N GLU A 191 0.71 -4.23 20.22
CA GLU A 191 -0.49 -4.83 20.83
C GLU A 191 -1.72 -4.65 19.94
N ARG A 192 -1.91 -3.44 19.39
CA ARG A 192 -3.01 -3.16 18.46
C ARG A 192 -2.82 -3.89 17.14
N ALA A 193 -1.59 -4.00 16.64
CA ALA A 193 -1.29 -4.76 15.43
C ALA A 193 -1.70 -6.22 15.59
N CYS A 194 -1.24 -6.88 16.66
CA CYS A 194 -1.57 -8.26 16.98
C CYS A 194 -3.06 -8.47 17.20
N HIS A 195 -3.72 -7.56 17.93
CA HIS A 195 -5.17 -7.64 18.16
C HIS A 195 -5.96 -7.58 16.85
N LEU A 196 -5.62 -6.64 15.95
CA LEU A 196 -6.28 -6.49 14.67
C LEU A 196 -6.05 -7.71 13.75
N ALA A 197 -4.80 -8.15 13.63
CA ALA A 197 -4.44 -9.31 12.81
C ALA A 197 -5.10 -10.59 13.31
N LYS A 198 -5.06 -10.84 14.64
CA LYS A 198 -5.70 -12.01 15.25
C LYS A 198 -7.21 -11.99 15.07
N ARG A 199 -7.86 -10.85 15.29
CA ARG A 199 -9.31 -10.73 15.08
C ARG A 199 -9.70 -11.06 13.64
N ALA A 200 -9.00 -10.50 12.65
CA ALA A 200 -9.28 -10.78 11.24
C ALA A 200 -9.04 -12.26 10.89
N PHE A 201 -8.01 -12.88 11.46
CA PHE A 201 -7.70 -14.29 11.29
C PHE A 201 -8.79 -15.19 11.90
N ASP A 202 -9.18 -14.95 13.15
CA ASP A 202 -10.20 -15.75 13.86
C ASP A 202 -11.59 -15.62 13.20
N GLU A 203 -11.97 -14.42 12.76
CA GLU A 203 -13.21 -14.20 12.00
C GLU A 203 -13.21 -15.01 10.69
N ALA A 204 -12.10 -15.00 9.95
CA ALA A 204 -11.99 -15.72 8.69
C ALA A 204 -11.99 -17.25 8.87
N VAL A 205 -11.28 -17.77 9.88
CA VAL A 205 -11.27 -19.21 10.20
C VAL A 205 -12.67 -19.71 10.54
N THR A 206 -13.45 -18.91 11.28
CA THR A 206 -14.85 -19.24 11.62
C THR A 206 -15.70 -19.42 10.36
N VAL A 207 -15.57 -18.51 9.40
CA VAL A 207 -16.30 -18.59 8.13
C VAL A 207 -15.80 -19.75 7.26
N LEU A 208 -14.48 -19.96 7.16
CA LEU A 208 -13.89 -21.08 6.40
C LEU A 208 -14.37 -22.45 6.92
N GLY A 209 -14.47 -22.62 8.25
CA GLY A 209 -15.00 -23.83 8.86
C GLY A 209 -16.46 -24.12 8.47
N SER A 210 -17.21 -23.08 8.09
CA SER A 210 -18.61 -23.19 7.64
C SER A 210 -18.73 -23.30 6.10
N ALA A 211 -17.77 -22.77 5.35
CA ALA A 211 -17.81 -22.62 3.89
C ALA A 211 -17.34 -23.86 3.10
N GLY A 212 -16.70 -24.85 3.74
CA GLY A 212 -16.21 -26.06 3.06
C GLY A 212 -15.06 -25.79 2.07
N ALA A 213 -14.90 -26.67 1.07
CA ALA A 213 -13.70 -26.75 0.22
C ALA A 213 -13.55 -25.64 -0.86
N ASP A 214 -14.54 -24.78 -1.08
CA ASP A 214 -14.55 -23.77 -2.16
C ASP A 214 -13.95 -22.41 -1.75
N SER A 215 -13.01 -22.42 -0.81
CA SER A 215 -12.41 -21.18 -0.29
C SER A 215 -11.46 -20.52 -1.31
N PRO A 216 -11.52 -19.19 -1.51
CA PRO A 216 -10.68 -18.52 -2.50
C PRO A 216 -9.18 -18.67 -2.17
N LYS A 217 -8.38 -19.10 -3.16
CA LYS A 217 -6.93 -19.30 -3.01
C LYS A 217 -6.21 -18.06 -2.49
N ASP A 218 -6.60 -16.88 -2.99
CA ASP A 218 -6.02 -15.60 -2.58
C ASP A 218 -6.26 -15.30 -1.10
N SER A 219 -7.44 -15.64 -0.58
CA SER A 219 -7.79 -15.49 0.83
C SER A 219 -6.92 -16.36 1.72
N LEU A 220 -6.69 -17.62 1.32
CA LEU A 220 -5.83 -18.55 2.06
C LEU A 220 -4.38 -18.05 2.09
N MET A 221 -3.86 -17.52 0.98
CA MET A 221 -2.53 -16.94 0.92
C MET A 221 -2.39 -15.73 1.86
N ILE A 222 -3.38 -14.84 1.90
CA ILE A 222 -3.35 -13.68 2.80
C ILE A 222 -3.46 -14.11 4.28
N LEU A 223 -4.26 -15.12 4.60
CA LEU A 223 -4.34 -15.67 5.95
C LEU A 223 -3.03 -16.28 6.42
N GLN A 224 -2.29 -16.92 5.52
CA GLN A 224 -0.94 -17.40 5.82
C GLN A 224 0.01 -16.23 6.14
N LEU A 225 -0.07 -15.12 5.40
CA LEU A 225 0.72 -13.91 5.70
C LEU A 225 0.37 -13.34 7.08
N LEU A 226 -0.92 -13.19 7.39
CA LEU A 226 -1.37 -12.75 8.72
C LEU A 226 -0.86 -13.66 9.85
N ARG A 227 -0.89 -14.98 9.64
CA ARG A 227 -0.36 -15.95 10.60
C ARG A 227 1.15 -15.78 10.79
N ASN A 228 1.89 -15.59 9.70
CA ASN A 228 3.34 -15.42 9.75
C ASN A 228 3.72 -14.14 10.50
N ASP A 229 3.04 -13.03 10.25
CA ASP A 229 3.23 -11.77 10.97
C ASP A 229 2.98 -11.95 12.48
N LEU A 230 1.88 -12.61 12.85
CA LEU A 230 1.56 -12.90 14.26
C LEU A 230 2.63 -13.75 14.95
N LEU A 231 3.18 -14.75 14.26
CA LEU A 231 4.25 -15.60 14.79
C LEU A 231 5.56 -14.82 14.94
N LEU A 232 5.90 -13.99 13.95
CA LEU A 232 7.07 -13.12 13.98
C LEU A 232 6.99 -12.17 15.18
N TRP A 233 5.91 -11.41 15.31
CA TRP A 233 5.74 -10.44 16.41
C TRP A 233 5.66 -11.10 17.79
N ALA A 234 5.12 -12.32 17.88
CA ALA A 234 5.17 -13.11 19.11
C ALA A 234 6.62 -13.46 19.50
N SER A 235 7.46 -13.83 18.53
CA SER A 235 8.88 -14.14 18.77
C SER A 235 9.69 -12.91 19.18
N GLU A 236 9.43 -11.75 18.57
CA GLU A 236 10.07 -10.47 18.93
C GLU A 236 9.74 -10.12 20.39
N LYS A 237 8.49 -10.29 20.80
CA LYS A 237 8.06 -10.06 22.19
C LYS A 237 8.77 -10.97 23.19
N ILE A 238 8.99 -12.24 22.84
CA ILE A 238 9.71 -13.19 23.70
C ILE A 238 11.19 -12.78 23.82
N ASN A 239 11.84 -12.42 22.72
CA ASN A 239 13.24 -11.98 22.72
C ASN A 239 13.44 -10.70 23.55
N HIS A 240 12.49 -9.76 23.49
CA HIS A 240 12.51 -8.56 24.34
C HIS A 240 12.33 -8.86 25.84
N LEU A 241 11.65 -9.95 26.20
CA LEU A 241 11.43 -10.36 27.60
C LEU A 241 12.55 -11.28 28.13
N GLY A 242 13.25 -12.00 27.26
CA GLY A 242 14.35 -12.92 27.61
C GLY A 242 15.75 -12.29 27.65
N GLY A 243 15.88 -11.02 27.25
CA GLY A 243 17.13 -10.26 27.31
C GLY A 243 17.30 -9.46 28.60
N ILE A 244 17.23 -10.13 29.76
CA ILE A 244 17.71 -9.61 31.06
C ILE A 244 19.07 -10.24 31.35
#